data_AF-A0A961P761-F1
#
_entry.id   AF-A0A961P761-F1
#
_cell.length_a   1.000
_cell.length_b   1.000
_cell.length_c   1.000
_cell.angle_alpha   90.00
_cell.angle_beta   90.00
_cell.angle_gamma   90.00
#
_symmetry.space_group_name_H-M   'P 1'
#
loop_
_entity.id
_entity.type
_entity.pdbx_description
1 polymer ?
#
loop_
_entity_poly.entity_id
_entity_poly.type
_entity_poly.pdbx_seq_one_letter_code
_entity_poly.pdbx_strand_id
1 'polypeptide(L)'
;MTTRALWLLALPVAWVALLAGVMRFTDAAPAAIVVLPSQEFLAQLPNHVAVLSRTALTVTLASDAPGLAPLLYRQGAWLVLPSGLAGCSGEGAAG
;
A
#
# COMPACT_ATOMS: atom_id res chain seq x y z
N MET A 1 22.93 -25.14 5.73
CA MET A 1 23.01 -23.66 5.81
C MET A 1 21.86 -22.94 5.08
N THR A 2 21.19 -23.58 4.12
CA THR A 2 20.08 -23.00 3.33
C THR A 2 18.78 -22.78 4.10
N THR A 3 18.44 -23.65 5.06
CA THR A 3 17.17 -23.59 5.80
C THR A 3 17.03 -22.33 6.66
N ARG A 4 18.12 -21.86 7.29
CA ARG A 4 18.10 -20.64 8.11
C ARG A 4 17.91 -19.38 7.27
N ALA A 5 18.52 -19.34 6.07
CA ALA A 5 18.33 -18.24 5.12
C ALA A 5 16.89 -18.20 4.57
N LEU A 6 16.30 -19.36 4.30
CA LEU A 6 14.89 -19.48 3.92
C LEU A 6 13.96 -18.95 5.01
N TRP A 7 14.18 -19.29 6.28
CA TRP A 7 13.36 -18.78 7.38
C TRP A 7 13.51 -17.27 7.60
N LEU A 8 14.73 -16.74 7.46
CA LEU A 8 14.99 -15.30 7.57
C LEU A 8 14.29 -14.47 6.49
N LEU A 9 14.06 -15.03 5.29
CA LEU A 9 13.29 -14.39 4.22
C LEU A 9 11.80 -14.69 4.31
N ALA A 10 11.41 -15.89 4.73
CA ALA A 10 10.01 -16.29 4.83
C ALA A 10 9.26 -15.48 5.89
N LEU A 11 9.91 -15.14 7.02
CA LEU A 11 9.29 -14.36 8.09
C LEU A 11 8.86 -12.95 7.63
N PRO A 12 9.73 -12.10 7.04
CA PRO A 12 9.32 -10.79 6.57
C PRO A 12 8.34 -10.87 5.39
N VAL A 13 8.46 -11.88 4.51
CA VAL A 13 7.50 -12.08 3.40
C VAL A 13 6.12 -12.45 3.94
N ALA A 14 6.04 -13.41 4.87
CA ALA A 14 4.79 -13.81 5.51
C ALA A 14 4.17 -12.65 6.29
N TRP A 15 4.99 -11.85 6.97
CA TRP A 15 4.56 -10.64 7.66
C TRP A 15 3.97 -9.61 6.69
N VAL A 16 4.65 -9.32 5.58
CA VAL A 16 4.17 -8.41 4.54
C VAL A 16 2.88 -8.92 3.90
N ALA A 17 2.79 -10.23 3.62
CA ALA A 17 1.58 -10.84 3.08
C ALA A 17 0.41 -10.74 4.07
N LEU A 18 0.66 -10.89 5.37
CA LEU A 18 -0.37 -10.72 6.41
C LEU A 18 -0.87 -9.27 6.44
N LEU A 19 0.02 -8.28 6.41
CA LEU A 19 -0.34 -6.85 6.37
C LEU A 19 -1.13 -6.48 5.11
N ALA A 20 -0.69 -6.96 3.95
CA ALA A 20 -1.39 -6.78 2.69
C ALA A 20 -2.77 -7.47 2.71
N GLY A 21 -2.85 -8.65 3.32
CA GLY A 21 -4.10 -9.38 3.54
C GLY A 21 -5.08 -8.61 4.42
N VAL A 22 -4.62 -8.10 5.57
CA VAL A 22 -5.45 -7.26 6.45
C VAL A 22 -5.98 -6.06 5.67
N MET A 23 -5.12 -5.30 5.01
CA MET A 23 -5.56 -4.16 4.18
C MET A 23 -6.59 -4.56 3.13
N ARG A 24 -6.41 -5.72 2.49
CA ARG A 24 -7.33 -6.22 1.45
C ARG A 24 -8.71 -6.63 1.98
N PHE A 25 -8.76 -7.14 3.21
CA PHE A 25 -9.99 -7.68 3.81
C PHE A 25 -10.71 -6.67 4.71
N THR A 26 -9.99 -5.75 5.34
CA THR A 26 -10.57 -4.82 6.32
C THR A 26 -10.73 -3.40 5.79
N ASP A 27 -10.09 -3.04 4.66
CA ASP A 27 -10.04 -1.66 4.13
C ASP A 27 -9.70 -0.63 5.24
N ALA A 28 -8.99 -1.07 6.30
CA ALA A 28 -8.85 -0.32 7.54
C ALA A 28 -7.93 0.91 7.44
N ALA A 29 -7.34 1.18 6.26
CA ALA A 29 -6.43 2.31 6.07
C ALA A 29 -6.75 3.03 4.75
N PRO A 30 -7.09 4.34 4.80
CA PRO A 30 -7.33 5.16 3.61
C PRO A 30 -6.04 5.48 2.83
N ALA A 31 -4.87 5.05 3.32
CA ALA A 31 -3.58 5.30 2.70
C ALA A 31 -2.80 4.00 2.44
N ALA A 32 -2.18 3.94 1.25
CA ALA A 32 -1.47 2.81 0.71
C ALA A 32 -0.08 3.23 0.19
N ILE A 33 0.96 2.46 0.50
CA ILE A 33 2.30 2.64 -0.07
C ILE A 33 2.46 1.64 -1.21
N VAL A 34 2.75 2.14 -2.40
CA VAL A 34 3.10 1.36 -3.57
C VAL A 34 4.61 1.38 -3.76
N VAL A 35 5.23 0.20 -3.69
CA VAL A 35 6.66 0.03 -3.95
C VAL A 35 6.88 -0.16 -5.46
N LEU A 36 7.80 0.62 -6.03
CA LEU A 36 8.13 0.65 -7.45
C LEU A 36 6.93 1.03 -8.35
N PRO A 37 6.43 2.28 -8.28
CA PRO A 37 5.42 2.73 -9.21
C PRO A 37 6.00 2.84 -10.63
N SER A 38 5.35 2.20 -11.61
CA SER A 38 5.66 2.44 -13.02
C SER A 38 5.13 3.81 -13.45
N GLN A 39 5.71 4.39 -14.51
CA GLN A 39 5.20 5.67 -15.04
C GLN A 39 3.77 5.54 -15.58
N GLU A 40 3.47 4.41 -16.22
CA GLU A 40 2.11 4.05 -16.68
C GLU A 40 1.11 4.00 -15.52
N PHE A 41 1.48 3.37 -14.40
CA PHE A 41 0.63 3.30 -13.21
C PHE A 41 0.27 4.69 -12.69
N LEU A 42 1.23 5.62 -12.69
CA LEU A 42 0.98 6.99 -12.23
C LEU A 42 0.17 7.81 -13.22
N ALA A 43 0.28 7.55 -14.52
CA ALA A 43 -0.53 8.19 -15.55
C ALA A 43 -1.99 7.70 -15.55
N GLN A 44 -2.22 6.47 -15.09
CA GLN A 44 -3.54 5.83 -15.02
C GLN A 44 -4.19 5.93 -13.63
N LEU A 45 -3.61 6.73 -12.73
CA LEU A 45 -4.19 6.96 -11.41
C LEU A 45 -5.57 7.63 -11.53
N PRO A 46 -6.61 7.08 -10.88
CA PRO A 46 -7.92 7.72 -10.86
C PRO A 46 -7.88 9.08 -10.16
N ASN A 47 -8.70 10.02 -10.61
CA ASN A 47 -8.79 11.38 -10.03
C ASN A 47 -9.19 11.41 -8.54
N HIS A 48 -9.73 10.32 -8.00
CA HIS A 48 -10.11 10.22 -6.58
C HIS A 48 -8.95 9.71 -5.68
N VAL A 49 -7.78 9.40 -6.26
CA VAL A 49 -6.61 8.94 -5.52
C VAL A 49 -5.61 10.09 -5.40
N ALA A 50 -5.36 10.54 -4.18
CA ALA A 50 -4.39 11.58 -3.87
C ALA A 50 -2.98 11.00 -3.70
N VAL A 51 -1.97 11.61 -4.32
CA VAL A 51 -0.56 11.29 -4.07
C VAL A 51 -0.09 12.08 -2.85
N LEU A 52 0.09 11.41 -1.70
CA LEU A 52 0.55 12.05 -0.48
C LEU A 52 2.07 12.27 -0.47
N SER A 53 2.82 11.30 -0.99
CA SER A 53 4.27 11.36 -1.02
C SER A 53 4.82 10.56 -2.19
N ARG A 54 5.91 11.02 -2.78
CA ARG A 54 6.59 10.35 -3.89
C ARG A 54 8.09 10.38 -3.68
N THR A 55 8.68 9.20 -3.66
CA THR A 55 10.13 8.97 -3.67
C THR A 55 10.51 8.27 -4.97
N ALA A 56 11.80 8.23 -5.32
CA ALA A 56 12.29 7.56 -6.53
C ALA A 56 11.88 6.08 -6.64
N LEU A 57 11.60 5.42 -5.52
CA LEU A 57 11.29 3.98 -5.45
C LEU A 57 9.90 3.66 -4.86
N THR A 58 9.19 4.63 -4.29
CA THR A 58 7.93 4.40 -3.60
C THR A 58 6.98 5.57 -3.80
N VAL A 59 5.68 5.31 -3.85
CA VAL A 59 4.65 6.36 -3.83
C VAL A 59 3.61 6.01 -2.77
N THR A 60 3.25 6.99 -1.95
CA THR A 60 2.17 6.89 -0.98
C THR A 60 0.94 7.54 -1.57
N LEU A 61 -0.12 6.78 -1.65
CA LEU A 61 -1.40 7.15 -2.24
C LEU A 61 -2.47 7.08 -1.16
N ALA A 62 -3.43 7.98 -1.17
CA ALA A 62 -4.59 7.95 -0.29
C ALA A 62 -5.88 8.12 -1.08
N SER A 63 -6.95 7.53 -0.57
CA SER A 63 -8.28 7.56 -1.17
C SER A 63 -9.32 7.25 -0.09
N ASP A 64 -10.38 8.05 -0.05
CA ASP A 64 -11.53 7.83 0.83
C ASP A 64 -12.50 6.76 0.28
N ALA A 65 -12.29 6.32 -0.96
CA ALA A 65 -13.08 5.25 -1.55
C ALA A 65 -12.68 3.86 -1.01
N PRO A 66 -13.66 2.98 -0.68
CA PRO A 66 -13.38 1.62 -0.25
C PRO A 66 -12.76 0.82 -1.39
N GLY A 67 -11.85 -0.12 -1.07
CA GLY A 67 -11.19 -0.96 -2.05
C GLY A 67 -9.99 -0.31 -2.71
N LEU A 68 -9.25 0.55 -2.00
CA LEU A 68 -8.05 1.18 -2.52
C LEU A 68 -6.99 0.14 -2.93
N ALA A 69 -6.70 -0.84 -2.07
CA ALA A 69 -5.71 -1.88 -2.36
C ALA A 69 -5.99 -2.68 -3.66
N PRO A 70 -7.17 -3.29 -3.87
CA PRO A 70 -7.47 -3.99 -5.12
C PRO A 70 -7.50 -3.08 -6.34
N LEU A 71 -7.89 -1.80 -6.18
CA LEU A 71 -7.82 -0.83 -7.26
C LEU A 71 -6.36 -0.61 -7.69
N LEU A 72 -5.46 -0.37 -6.73
CA LEU A 72 -4.04 -0.15 -7.02
C LEU A 72 -3.40 -1.38 -7.68
N TYR A 73 -3.71 -2.58 -7.22
CA TYR A 73 -3.24 -3.82 -7.88
C TYR A 73 -3.76 -3.93 -9.32
N ARG A 74 -5.01 -3.55 -9.59
CA ARG A 74 -5.58 -3.54 -10.95
C ARG A 74 -4.91 -2.52 -11.88
N GLN A 75 -4.46 -1.40 -11.33
CA GLN A 75 -3.72 -0.37 -12.07
C GLN A 75 -2.25 -0.76 -12.31
N GLY A 76 -1.78 -1.90 -11.76
CA GLY A 76 -0.42 -2.39 -11.96
C GLY A 76 0.55 -2.06 -10.81
N ALA A 77 0.04 -1.77 -9.61
CA ALA A 77 0.89 -1.66 -8.42
C ALA A 77 1.56 -3.02 -8.14
N TRP A 78 2.89 -3.00 -7.94
CA TRP A 78 3.65 -4.23 -7.70
C TRP A 78 3.46 -4.77 -6.29
N LEU A 79 3.58 -3.89 -5.28
CA LEU A 79 3.35 -4.22 -3.88
C LEU A 79 2.61 -3.07 -3.21
N VAL A 80 1.45 -3.36 -2.63
CA VAL A 80 0.64 -2.40 -1.87
C VAL A 80 0.73 -2.74 -0.40
N LEU A 81 1.21 -1.78 0.40
CA LEU A 81 1.34 -1.91 1.84
C LEU A 81 0.40 -0.91 2.54
N PRO A 82 -0.21 -1.27 3.68
CA PRO A 82 -0.95 -0.30 4.46
C PRO A 82 0.00 0.79 4.97
N SER A 83 -0.30 2.05 4.66
CA SER A 83 0.38 3.19 5.28
C SER A 83 -0.19 3.37 6.67
N GLY A 84 0.53 2.91 7.69
CA GLY A 84 0.16 3.08 9.10
C GLY A 84 0.30 4.52 9.62
N LEU A 85 0.77 5.45 8.79
CA LEU A 85 0.78 6.88 9.11
C LEU A 85 -0.56 7.50 8.72
N ALA A 86 -1.58 7.26 9.55
CA ALA A 86 -2.67 8.21 9.77
C ALA A 86 -2.15 9.53 10.45
N GLY A 87 -0.87 9.57 10.83
CA GLY A 87 -0.26 10.69 11.51
C GLY A 87 0.14 11.82 10.57
N CYS A 88 -0.76 12.79 10.44
CA CYS A 88 -0.59 14.23 10.05
C CYS A 88 -1.52 14.71 8.92
N SER A 89 -2.32 13.84 8.29
CA SER A 89 -3.55 14.25 7.61
C SER A 89 -4.70 14.06 8.58
N GLY A 90 -5.43 15.12 8.92
CA GLY A 90 -6.46 15.16 9.97
C GLY A 90 -7.72 14.33 9.72
N GLU A 91 -7.60 13.07 9.32
CA GLU A 91 -8.70 12.09 9.21
C GLU A 91 -8.84 11.34 10.54
N GLY A 92 -9.01 12.12 11.61
CA GLY A 92 -9.30 11.68 12.98
C GLY A 92 -10.36 12.56 13.64
N ALA A 93 -11.24 13.16 12.83
CA ALA A 93 -12.31 14.05 13.27
C ALA A 93 -13.65 13.69 12.62
N ALA A 94 -14.04 12.41 12.63
CA ALA A 94 -15.44 12.01 12.49
C ALA A 94 -15.63 10.58 13.06
N GLY A 95 -16.18 10.50 14.27
CA GLY A 95 -16.58 9.24 14.92
C GLY A 95 -16.45 9.30 16.42
#